data_AF-A0A8B6FLM6-F1
#
_entry.id   AF-A0A8B6FLM6-F1
#
_cell.length_a   1.000
_cell.length_b   1.000
_cell.length_c   1.000
_cell.angle_alpha   90.00
_cell.angle_beta   90.00
_cell.angle_gamma   90.00
#
_symmetry.space_group_name_H-M   'P 1'
#
loop_
_entity.id
_entity.type
_entity.pdbx_description
1 polymer ?
#
loop_
_entity_poly.entity_id
_entity_poly.type
_entity_poly.pdbx_seq_one_letter_code
_entity_poly.pdbx_strand_id
1 'polypeptide(L)'
;MEEDGKKASHNRKMVLYGRKNRKLQNRVKALQAKKLPVPEEDKIMKAMKIDFMSSEDSDSEDETRLITRPLPWVSKDFKSSMDKLDSKYQRQLNAQGKKLRSKRVVGRPTERPCPNKSQDLSWVFAKGHNTKKSLKFLNRTNSKVHFWNLQRKRIPTFELKFTYFINIKITSK
;
A
#
# COMPACT_ATOMS: atom_id res chain seq x y z
N MET A 1 8.75 -24.28 29.85
CA MET A 1 9.08 -22.97 29.25
C MET A 1 8.81 -22.87 27.75
N GLU A 2 8.70 -23.95 26.97
CA GLU A 2 8.40 -23.85 25.51
C GLU A 2 6.91 -23.59 25.17
N GLU A 3 5.98 -23.92 26.06
CA GLU A 3 4.53 -23.79 25.79
C GLU A 3 4.06 -22.33 25.67
N ASP A 4 4.66 -21.43 26.45
CA ASP A 4 4.30 -20.01 26.48
C ASP A 4 4.62 -19.32 25.14
N GLY A 5 5.72 -19.70 24.49
CA GLY A 5 6.12 -19.17 23.19
C GLY A 5 5.16 -19.57 22.06
N LYS A 6 4.68 -20.81 22.06
CA LYS A 6 3.70 -21.31 21.08
C LYS A 6 2.37 -20.59 21.21
N LYS A 7 1.88 -20.39 22.45
CA LYS A 7 0.65 -19.66 22.75
C LYS A 7 0.73 -18.19 22.36
N ALA A 8 1.84 -17.50 22.68
CA ALA A 8 2.05 -16.12 22.28
C ALA A 8 2.07 -15.94 20.75
N SER A 9 2.76 -16.83 20.04
CA SER A 9 2.81 -16.85 18.57
C SER A 9 1.42 -17.06 17.95
N HIS A 10 0.64 -18.00 18.48
CA HIS A 10 -0.74 -18.23 18.06
C HIS A 10 -1.62 -17.00 18.27
N ASN A 11 -1.58 -16.41 19.47
CA ASN A 11 -2.36 -15.21 19.79
C ASN A 11 -2.01 -14.05 18.85
N ARG A 12 -0.72 -13.85 18.55
CA ARG A 12 -0.27 -12.86 17.57
C ARG A 12 -0.86 -13.12 16.18
N LYS A 13 -0.84 -14.37 15.70
CA LYS A 13 -1.46 -14.75 14.42
C LYS A 13 -2.95 -14.45 14.40
N MET A 14 -3.66 -14.76 15.49
CA MET A 14 -5.10 -14.48 15.62
C MET A 14 -5.42 -12.99 15.60
N VAL A 15 -4.62 -12.16 16.28
CA VAL A 15 -4.77 -10.69 16.23
C VAL A 15 -4.57 -10.17 14.81
N LEU A 16 -3.51 -10.61 14.12
CA LEU A 16 -3.23 -10.20 12.74
C LEU A 16 -4.34 -10.64 11.77
N TYR A 17 -4.83 -11.87 11.92
CA TYR A 17 -5.97 -12.37 11.14
C TYR A 17 -7.22 -11.53 11.39
N GLY A 18 -7.56 -11.26 12.65
CA GLY A 18 -8.69 -10.42 13.03
C GLY A 18 -8.62 -9.00 12.45
N ARG A 19 -7.43 -8.40 12.43
CA ARG A 19 -7.19 -7.10 11.77
C ARG A 19 -7.46 -7.16 10.26
N LYS A 20 -6.94 -8.18 9.56
CA LYS A 20 -7.19 -8.38 8.12
C LYS A 20 -8.67 -8.60 7.84
N ASN A 21 -9.34 -9.43 8.64
CA ASN A 21 -10.76 -9.72 8.47
C ASN A 21 -11.62 -8.47 8.67
N ARG A 22 -11.34 -7.67 9.71
CA ARG A 22 -12.04 -6.39 9.94
C ARG A 22 -11.85 -5.42 8.78
N LYS A 23 -10.62 -5.32 8.25
CA LYS A 23 -10.32 -4.49 7.07
C LYS A 23 -11.12 -4.95 5.84
N LEU A 24 -11.21 -6.26 5.63
CA LEU A 24 -12.01 -6.85 4.57
C LEU A 24 -13.50 -6.50 4.71
N GLN A 25 -14.07 -6.73 5.89
CA GLN A 25 -15.48 -6.41 6.18
C GLN A 25 -15.79 -4.92 5.97
N ASN A 26 -14.90 -4.02 6.38
CA ASN A 26 -15.07 -2.59 6.16
C ASN A 26 -15.09 -2.24 4.67
N ARG A 27 -14.26 -2.90 3.86
CA ARG A 27 -14.24 -2.71 2.40
C ARG A 27 -15.51 -3.25 1.75
N VAL A 28 -16.01 -4.42 2.17
CA VAL A 28 -17.29 -4.98 1.70
C VAL A 28 -18.42 -3.99 1.98
N LYS A 29 -18.53 -3.49 3.21
CA LYS A 29 -19.53 -2.47 3.58
C LYS A 29 -19.41 -1.21 2.73
N ALA A 30 -18.19 -0.72 2.49
CA ALA A 30 -17.96 0.45 1.66
C ALA A 30 -18.32 0.22 0.19
N LEU A 31 -18.10 -1.00 -0.33
CA LEU A 31 -18.43 -1.39 -1.69
C LEU A 31 -19.94 -1.42 -1.90
N GLN A 32 -20.67 -2.09 -1.00
CA GLN A 32 -22.14 -2.13 -1.01
C GLN A 32 -22.75 -0.72 -0.97
N ALA A 33 -22.14 0.17 -0.17
CA ALA A 33 -22.56 1.57 -0.11
C ALA A 33 -22.20 2.40 -1.36
N LYS A 34 -21.36 1.91 -2.28
CA LYS A 34 -20.90 2.63 -3.49
C LYS A 34 -21.85 2.50 -4.68
N LYS A 35 -22.79 1.54 -4.68
CA LYS A 35 -23.76 1.35 -5.76
C LYS A 35 -23.07 1.34 -7.14
N LEU A 36 -22.09 0.45 -7.29
CA LEU A 36 -21.39 0.28 -8.57
C LEU A 36 -22.25 -0.50 -9.57
N PRO A 37 -21.91 -0.48 -10.87
CA PRO A 37 -22.48 -1.43 -11.81
C PRO A 37 -22.18 -2.86 -11.36
N VAL A 38 -23.19 -3.75 -11.44
CA VAL A 38 -23.10 -5.15 -10.99
C VAL A 38 -21.83 -5.87 -11.48
N PRO A 39 -21.41 -5.76 -12.76
CA PRO A 39 -20.20 -6.45 -13.23
C PRO A 39 -18.91 -5.98 -12.55
N GLU A 40 -18.82 -4.69 -12.20
CA GLU A 40 -17.65 -4.14 -11.52
C GLU A 40 -17.66 -4.51 -10.04
N GLU A 41 -18.83 -4.47 -9.42
CA GLU A 41 -19.03 -4.90 -8.03
C GLU A 41 -18.63 -6.37 -7.85
N ASP A 42 -19.13 -7.26 -8.69
CA ASP A 42 -18.82 -8.69 -8.65
C ASP A 42 -17.32 -8.96 -8.85
N LYS A 43 -16.70 -8.24 -9.79
CA LYS A 43 -15.26 -8.34 -10.04
C LYS A 43 -14.45 -7.97 -8.80
N ILE A 44 -14.84 -6.90 -8.10
CA ILE A 44 -14.16 -6.47 -6.87
C ILE A 44 -14.45 -7.44 -5.72
N MET A 45 -15.70 -7.91 -5.57
CA MET A 45 -16.11 -8.86 -4.54
C MET A 45 -15.36 -10.18 -4.65
N LYS A 46 -15.21 -10.73 -5.86
CA LYS A 46 -14.40 -11.95 -6.09
C LYS A 46 -12.94 -11.78 -5.66
N ALA A 47 -12.42 -10.55 -5.73
CA ALA A 47 -11.07 -10.20 -5.30
C ALA A 47 -10.97 -9.80 -3.82
N MET A 48 -12.08 -9.74 -3.06
CA MET A 48 -12.08 -9.49 -1.62
C MET A 48 -11.71 -10.75 -0.83
N LYS A 49 -10.43 -11.14 -0.89
CA LYS A 49 -9.88 -12.28 -0.15
C LYS A 49 -8.83 -11.83 0.86
N ILE A 50 -8.74 -12.52 2.00
CA ILE A 50 -7.76 -12.24 3.07
C ILE A 50 -6.32 -12.31 2.54
N ASP A 51 -6.06 -13.19 1.57
CA ASP A 51 -4.73 -13.35 0.99
C ASP A 51 -4.23 -12.12 0.25
N PHE A 52 -5.15 -11.32 -0.31
CA PHE A 52 -4.84 -10.10 -1.05
C PHE A 52 -4.80 -8.86 -0.13
N MET A 53 -4.93 -9.05 1.18
CA MET A 53 -4.81 -7.97 2.16
C MET A 53 -3.35 -7.79 2.59
N SER A 54 -2.92 -6.53 2.64
CA SER A 54 -1.65 -6.12 3.25
C SER A 54 -1.56 -6.61 4.70
N SER A 55 -0.39 -7.04 5.17
CA SER A 55 -0.19 -7.27 6.61
C SER A 55 -0.07 -5.95 7.36
N GLU A 56 -0.60 -5.92 8.58
CA GLU A 56 -0.52 -4.78 9.50
C GLU A 56 0.13 -5.27 10.80
N ASP A 57 1.42 -4.98 10.97
CA ASP A 57 2.17 -5.31 12.17
C ASP A 57 2.19 -4.09 13.11
N SER A 58 2.26 -4.31 14.42
CA SER A 58 2.54 -3.22 15.36
C SER A 58 4.01 -2.83 15.24
N ASP A 59 4.30 -1.53 15.27
CA ASP A 59 5.68 -1.06 15.41
C ASP A 59 6.21 -1.44 16.80
N SER A 60 7.43 -1.98 16.88
CA SER A 60 8.04 -2.37 18.16
C SER A 60 8.49 -1.17 18.97
N GLU A 61 8.66 0.00 18.33
CA GLU A 61 9.11 1.23 18.99
C GLU A 61 7.96 2.19 19.34
N ASP A 62 6.82 2.11 18.63
CA ASP A 62 5.64 2.93 18.87
C ASP A 62 4.35 2.10 18.72
N GLU A 63 3.84 1.58 19.83
CA GLU A 63 2.63 0.76 19.86
C GLU A 63 1.37 1.50 19.36
N THR A 64 1.42 2.83 19.25
CA THR A 64 0.30 3.63 18.73
C THR A 64 0.19 3.58 17.20
N ARG A 65 1.22 3.06 16.52
CA ARG A 65 1.30 2.99 15.05
C ARG A 65 1.28 1.56 14.53
N LEU A 66 0.62 1.40 13.39
CA LEU A 66 0.57 0.16 12.65
C LEU A 66 1.40 0.30 11.37
N ILE A 67 2.35 -0.61 11.18
CA ILE A 67 3.15 -0.73 9.97
C ILE A 67 2.37 -1.55 8.95
N THR A 68 1.96 -0.92 7.87
CA THR A 68 1.30 -1.58 6.74
C THR A 68 2.35 -2.02 5.74
N ARG A 69 2.49 -3.33 5.53
CA ARG A 69 3.45 -3.89 4.57
C ARG A 69 2.73 -4.18 3.24
N PRO A 70 3.07 -3.48 2.14
CA PRO A 70 2.40 -3.66 0.87
C PRO A 70 2.77 -5.00 0.21
N LEU A 71 1.84 -5.56 -0.55
CA LEU A 71 2.06 -6.76 -1.35
C LEU A 71 2.70 -6.36 -2.69
N PRO A 72 3.91 -6.83 -3.04
CA PRO A 72 4.65 -6.34 -4.21
C PRO A 72 4.04 -6.80 -5.55
N TRP A 73 3.38 -7.96 -5.56
CA TRP A 73 2.78 -8.56 -6.75
C TRP A 73 1.38 -8.02 -7.09
N VAL A 74 0.84 -7.13 -6.27
CA VAL A 74 -0.49 -6.53 -6.47
C VAL A 74 -0.44 -5.44 -7.55
N SER A 75 -1.43 -5.45 -8.44
CA SER A 75 -1.57 -4.45 -9.49
C SER A 75 -1.91 -3.08 -8.92
N LYS A 76 -1.49 -2.03 -9.64
CA LYS A 76 -1.81 -0.63 -9.30
C LYS A 76 -3.32 -0.39 -9.31
N ASP A 77 -4.05 -1.04 -10.23
CA ASP A 77 -5.49 -0.88 -10.39
C ASP A 77 -6.25 -1.47 -9.19
N PHE A 78 -5.88 -2.68 -8.76
CA PHE A 78 -6.44 -3.29 -7.55
C PHE A 78 -6.15 -2.45 -6.31
N LYS A 79 -4.89 -1.99 -6.17
CA LYS A 79 -4.51 -1.10 -5.07
C LYS A 79 -5.36 0.17 -5.06
N SER A 80 -5.53 0.83 -6.21
CA SER A 80 -6.37 2.03 -6.36
C SER A 80 -7.83 1.78 -5.97
N SER A 81 -8.42 0.66 -6.41
CA SER A 81 -9.78 0.27 -6.02
C SER A 81 -9.91 0.07 -4.52
N MET A 82 -8.94 -0.59 -3.89
CA MET A 82 -8.92 -0.79 -2.43
C MET A 82 -8.73 0.52 -1.66
N ASP A 83 -7.87 1.41 -2.12
CA ASP A 83 -7.63 2.72 -1.50
C ASP A 83 -8.88 3.61 -1.58
N LYS A 84 -9.64 3.54 -2.69
CA LYS A 84 -10.94 4.23 -2.82
C LYS A 84 -11.97 3.71 -1.81
N LEU A 85 -12.04 2.39 -1.60
CA LEU A 85 -12.94 1.78 -0.61
C LEU A 85 -12.55 2.14 0.82
N ASP A 86 -11.26 2.09 1.13
CA ASP A 86 -10.74 2.50 2.44
C ASP A 86 -11.03 3.99 2.71
N SER A 87 -10.83 4.85 1.71
CA SER A 87 -11.16 6.28 1.79
C SER A 87 -12.65 6.52 2.01
N LYS A 88 -13.51 5.77 1.32
CA LYS A 88 -14.96 5.85 1.48
C LYS A 88 -15.38 5.45 2.90
N TYR A 89 -14.89 4.32 3.40
CA TYR A 89 -15.15 3.89 4.78
C TYR A 89 -14.70 4.96 5.78
N GLN A 90 -13.52 5.54 5.58
CA GLN A 90 -13.00 6.60 6.46
C GLN A 90 -13.88 7.85 6.49
N ARG A 91 -14.48 8.22 5.36
CA ARG A 91 -15.40 9.36 5.29
C ARG A 91 -16.70 9.10 6.07
N GLN A 92 -17.16 7.85 6.10
CA GLN A 92 -18.37 7.43 6.82
C GLN A 92 -18.21 7.39 8.35
N LEU A 93 -16.97 7.40 8.86
CA LEU A 93 -16.73 7.41 10.30
C LEU A 93 -17.03 8.78 10.91
N ASN A 94 -17.61 8.78 12.11
CA ASN A 94 -17.76 9.97 12.94
C ASN A 94 -16.39 10.46 13.46
N ALA A 95 -16.35 11.67 14.03
CA ALA A 95 -15.12 12.30 14.51
C ALA A 95 -14.40 11.45 15.59
N GLN A 96 -15.16 10.88 16.53
CA GLN A 96 -14.61 10.02 17.57
C GLN A 96 -13.99 8.74 16.99
N GLY A 97 -14.67 8.09 16.05
CA GLY A 97 -14.17 6.89 15.36
C GLY A 97 -12.91 7.18 14.55
N LYS A 98 -12.79 8.38 13.96
CA LYS A 98 -11.53 8.82 13.32
C LYS A 98 -10.40 8.98 14.33
N LYS A 99 -10.66 9.56 15.51
CA LYS A 99 -9.67 9.79 16.57
C LYS A 99 -9.15 8.49 17.20
N LEU A 100 -10.00 7.48 17.37
CA LEU A 100 -9.64 6.21 17.99
C LEU A 100 -8.87 5.24 17.07
N ARG A 101 -8.69 5.58 15.79
CA ARG A 101 -7.95 4.71 14.87
C ARG A 101 -6.44 4.85 15.09
N SER A 102 -5.78 3.71 15.21
CA SER A 102 -4.31 3.64 15.14
C SER A 102 -3.82 4.24 13.82
N LYS A 103 -2.80 5.10 13.94
CA LYS A 103 -2.13 5.70 12.78
C LYS A 103 -1.43 4.60 11.99
N ARG A 104 -1.43 4.70 10.66
CA ARG A 104 -0.78 3.73 9.78
C ARG A 104 0.41 4.36 9.09
N VAL A 105 1.53 3.65 9.08
CA VAL A 105 2.74 4.01 8.33
C VAL A 105 2.99 2.93 7.30
N VAL A 106 3.41 3.32 6.10
CA VAL A 106 3.79 2.36 5.06
C VAL A 106 5.17 1.82 5.38
N GLY A 107 5.27 0.50 5.57
CA GLY A 107 6.52 -0.20 5.83
C GLY A 107 7.11 -0.85 4.58
N ARG A 108 8.15 -1.67 4.80
CA ARG A 108 8.76 -2.48 3.75
C ARG A 108 7.76 -3.46 3.14
N PRO A 109 7.80 -3.70 1.81
CA PRO A 109 6.98 -4.72 1.18
C PRO A 109 7.09 -6.09 1.84
N THR A 110 6.02 -6.87 1.74
CA THR A 110 6.01 -8.25 2.25
C THR A 110 6.80 -9.17 1.34
N GLU A 111 7.43 -10.19 1.93
CA GLU A 111 8.04 -11.32 1.20
C GLU A 111 7.04 -12.43 0.87
N ARG A 112 5.74 -12.20 1.11
CA ARG A 112 4.69 -13.20 0.87
C ARG A 112 4.69 -13.63 -0.60
N PRO A 113 4.68 -14.94 -0.89
CA PRO A 113 4.61 -15.41 -2.26
C PRO A 113 3.30 -14.98 -2.91
N CYS A 114 3.34 -14.80 -4.24
CA CYS A 114 2.15 -14.55 -5.01
C CYS A 114 1.23 -15.78 -4.95
N PRO A 115 -0.06 -15.64 -4.59
CA PRO A 115 -1.01 -16.74 -4.63
C PRO A 115 -1.25 -17.20 -6.07
N ASN A 116 -1.80 -18.41 -6.23
CA ASN A 116 -2.06 -18.99 -7.55
C ASN A 116 -2.99 -18.08 -8.38
N LYS A 117 -2.62 -17.83 -9.63
CA LYS A 117 -3.36 -16.93 -10.51
C LYS A 117 -4.55 -17.66 -11.12
N SER A 118 -5.73 -17.41 -10.58
CA SER A 118 -6.97 -17.69 -11.31
C SER A 118 -7.15 -16.65 -12.43
N GLN A 119 -7.62 -17.10 -13.59
CA GLN A 119 -7.86 -16.24 -14.75
C GLN A 119 -8.82 -15.07 -14.43
N ASP A 120 -9.84 -15.34 -13.62
CA ASP A 120 -10.85 -14.38 -13.15
C ASP A 120 -10.25 -13.23 -12.32
N LEU A 121 -9.08 -13.45 -11.72
CA LEU A 121 -8.39 -12.51 -10.83
C LEU A 121 -7.10 -11.96 -11.45
N SER A 122 -6.90 -12.15 -12.76
CA SER A 122 -5.73 -11.66 -13.50
C SER A 122 -5.45 -10.16 -13.28
N TRP A 123 -6.50 -9.34 -13.17
CA TRP A 123 -6.41 -7.91 -12.92
C TRP A 123 -5.85 -7.52 -11.54
N VAL A 124 -5.86 -8.43 -10.57
CA VAL A 124 -5.31 -8.22 -9.21
C VAL A 124 -3.78 -8.24 -9.24
N PHE A 125 -3.18 -8.92 -10.22
CA PHE A 125 -1.75 -9.14 -10.28
C PHE A 125 -1.07 -8.13 -11.21
N ALA A 126 0.07 -7.60 -10.79
CA ALA A 126 0.84 -6.67 -11.62
C ALA A 126 1.35 -7.36 -12.91
N LYS A 127 1.20 -6.66 -14.05
CA LYS A 127 1.70 -7.11 -15.36
C LYS A 127 3.23 -7.30 -15.26
N GLY A 128 3.73 -8.48 -15.59
CA GLY A 128 5.17 -8.80 -15.51
C GLY A 128 5.58 -9.74 -14.37
N HIS A 129 4.71 -9.99 -13.38
CA HIS A 129 4.92 -11.09 -12.42
C HIS A 129 4.55 -12.45 -13.06
N ASN A 130 5.01 -12.75 -14.27
CA ASN A 130 4.82 -14.07 -14.88
C ASN A 130 5.84 -15.07 -14.33
N THR A 131 5.30 -16.19 -13.89
CA THR A 131 5.85 -17.30 -13.12
C THR A 131 6.92 -18.13 -13.86
N LYS A 132 7.98 -17.52 -14.41
CA LYS A 132 9.12 -18.27 -15.01
C LYS A 132 10.53 -17.80 -14.64
N LYS A 133 10.72 -16.90 -13.66
CA LYS A 133 12.07 -16.46 -13.23
C LYS A 133 12.26 -16.35 -11.70
N SER A 134 11.63 -17.21 -10.89
CA SER A 134 11.88 -17.23 -9.43
C SER A 134 12.63 -18.46 -8.92
N LEU A 135 13.25 -19.26 -9.80
CA LEU A 135 14.34 -20.14 -9.41
C LEU A 135 15.62 -19.57 -10.01
N LYS A 136 16.65 -19.40 -9.17
CA LYS A 136 18.00 -18.87 -9.48
C LYS A 136 18.16 -17.35 -9.41
N PHE A 137 18.14 -16.79 -8.19
CA PHE A 137 18.93 -15.63 -7.71
C PHE A 137 18.49 -15.51 -6.23
N LEU A 138 19.25 -15.91 -5.21
CA LEU A 138 20.64 -15.59 -4.95
C LEU A 138 21.20 -16.53 -3.84
N ASN A 139 21.65 -17.73 -4.21
CA ASN A 139 22.77 -18.34 -3.49
C ASN A 139 24.03 -17.89 -4.22
N ARG A 140 24.54 -16.72 -3.87
CA ARG A 140 25.88 -16.28 -4.28
C ARG A 140 26.52 -15.54 -3.11
N THR A 141 27.07 -16.37 -2.24
CA THR A 141 28.30 -16.20 -1.45
C THR A 141 28.99 -14.84 -1.50
N ASN A 142 29.29 -14.34 -0.29
CA ASN A 142 30.49 -13.61 0.10
C ASN A 142 31.40 -13.10 -1.03
N SER A 143 31.42 -11.78 -1.26
CA SER A 143 32.66 -11.07 -1.60
C SER A 143 32.50 -9.55 -1.48
N LYS A 144 33.33 -8.98 -0.59
CA LYS A 144 33.91 -7.63 -0.61
C LYS A 144 32.97 -6.43 -0.64
N VAL A 145 32.79 -5.86 0.56
CA VAL A 145 32.53 -4.44 0.78
C VAL A 145 33.63 -3.62 0.07
N HIS A 146 33.28 -2.94 -1.03
CA HIS A 146 34.04 -1.81 -1.52
C HIS A 146 33.17 -0.56 -1.47
N PHE A 147 33.48 0.23 -0.47
CA PHE A 147 33.05 1.60 -0.25
C PHE A 147 33.57 2.48 -1.40
N TRP A 148 32.69 3.12 -2.16
CA TRP A 148 33.07 4.25 -3.01
C TRP A 148 32.07 5.39 -2.82
N ASN A 149 32.58 6.45 -2.20
CA ASN A 149 32.00 7.78 -2.13
C ASN A 149 31.69 8.29 -3.53
N LEU A 150 30.42 8.61 -3.81
CA LEU A 150 30.06 9.40 -4.98
C LEU A 150 29.56 10.77 -4.54
N GLN A 151 30.40 11.76 -4.86
CA GLN A 151 30.27 13.17 -4.57
C GLN A 151 28.95 13.76 -5.06
N ARG A 152 28.31 14.55 -4.18
CA ARG A 152 27.15 15.40 -4.49
C ARG A 152 27.56 16.46 -5.52
N LYS A 153 27.14 16.29 -6.79
CA LYS A 153 27.16 17.38 -7.76
C LYS A 153 25.96 18.31 -7.51
N ARG A 154 26.27 19.55 -7.12
CA ARG A 154 25.33 20.67 -6.99
C ARG A 154 24.64 20.94 -8.34
N ILE A 155 23.32 21.12 -8.30
CA ILE A 155 22.52 21.59 -9.43
C ILE A 155 22.60 23.13 -9.43
N PRO A 156 22.94 23.81 -10.53
CA PRO A 156 22.86 25.26 -10.61
C PRO A 156 21.41 25.73 -10.77
N THR A 157 20.99 26.66 -9.93
CA THR A 157 19.73 27.39 -10.02
C THR A 157 19.78 28.37 -11.19
N PHE A 158 18.94 28.18 -12.20
CA PHE A 158 18.70 29.17 -13.24
C PHE A 158 17.63 30.16 -12.76
N GLU A 159 18.02 31.41 -12.53
CA GLU A 159 17.12 32.54 -12.29
C GLU A 159 16.37 32.88 -13.58
N LEU A 160 15.04 32.75 -13.58
CA LEU A 160 14.17 33.30 -14.62
C LEU A 160 13.84 34.75 -14.26
N LYS A 161 14.54 35.70 -14.88
CA LYS A 161 14.18 37.12 -14.85
C LYS A 161 13.05 37.37 -15.85
N PHE A 162 11.82 37.49 -15.36
CA PHE A 162 10.69 38.03 -16.11
C PHE A 162 10.64 39.55 -15.93
N THR A 163 11.04 40.31 -16.95
CA THR A 163 10.78 41.74 -17.03
C THR A 163 9.57 41.98 -17.94
N TYR A 164 8.45 42.40 -17.37
CA TYR A 164 7.30 42.91 -18.12
C TYR A 164 7.51 44.40 -18.41
N PHE A 165 7.63 44.74 -19.70
CA PHE A 165 7.50 46.12 -20.19
C PHE A 165 6.02 46.42 -20.41
N ILE A 166 5.46 47.36 -19.64
CA ILE A 166 4.13 47.93 -19.89
C ILE A 166 4.34 49.28 -20.56
N ASN A 167 3.98 49.38 -21.84
CA ASN A 167 3.89 50.63 -22.57
C ASN A 167 2.51 51.26 -22.30
N ILE A 168 2.47 52.34 -21.51
CA ILE A 168 1.27 53.17 -21.35
C ILE A 168 1.38 54.33 -22.35
N LYS A 169 0.55 54.31 -23.39
CA LYS A 169 0.29 55.48 -24.25
C LYS A 169 -0.69 56.40 -23.52
N ILE A 170 -0.23 57.59 -23.15
CA ILE A 170 -1.07 58.69 -22.68
C ILE A 170 -1.58 59.42 -23.94
N THR A 171 -2.90 59.38 -24.16
CA THR A 171 -3.57 60.24 -25.15
C THR A 171 -4.18 61.43 -24.41
N SER A 172 -3.71 62.63 -24.74
CA SER A 172 -4.28 63.90 -24.29
C SER A 172 -5.53 64.25 -25.09
N LYS A 173 -6.58 64.73 -24.43
CA LYS A 173 -7.56 65.69 -24.96
C LYS A 173 -8.18 66.46 -23.80
#